data_AF-A0A4Q3XGL9-F1
#
_entry.id   AF-A0A4Q3XGL9-F1
#
_cell.length_a   1.000
_cell.length_b   1.000
_cell.length_c   1.000
_cell.angle_alpha   90.00
_cell.angle_beta   90.00
_cell.angle_gamma   90.00
#
_symmetry.space_group_name_H-M   'P 1'
#
loop_
_entity.id
_entity.type
_entity.pdbx_description
1 polymer ?
#
loop_
_entity_poly.entity_id
_entity_poly.type
_entity_poly.pdbx_seq_one_letter_code
_entity_poly.pdbx_strand_id
1 'polypeptide(L)'
;MQMGLIGLGKMGGNMRDRLKAAGHDIVGYDRNPDISDATDLRDLVSKLDAPRAVWVMVPAGDPTRDTIKSLAELLDEGDIIVDGGNSKFTDDQANADMLKEHGVEFVDCGVSGGIWGKDNGYGLMCGGAEKNVERLMPIFDALRPEGPREEGFVHAGEVGAGHYAKMVHNGIEYGMMHAYAEGFELLEAKDIVKDVEGCFRAWSRGTVVRSWLLDLMVKALEETPHLEGISEYSTDSGEGRWTLEEAINLAVPMPVLASALFARFTSRQENSPQMQAIAALRGQFGGHEVMQFGDEPYRKAAKEGQAEVSPAAEKKDTSGEATPGAKKSDN
;
A
#
# COMPACT_ATOMS: atom_id res chain seq x y z
N MET A 1 -13.60 -23.32 -7.25
CA MET A 1 -14.87 -22.63 -6.93
C MET A 1 -15.04 -21.43 -7.85
N GLN A 2 -16.25 -20.89 -7.96
CA GLN A 2 -16.52 -19.69 -8.74
C GLN A 2 -16.46 -18.43 -7.86
N MET A 3 -15.95 -17.32 -8.39
CA MET A 3 -15.86 -16.05 -7.67
C MET A 3 -15.87 -14.85 -8.64
N GLY A 4 -16.53 -13.77 -8.25
CA GLY A 4 -16.37 -12.45 -8.90
C GLY A 4 -15.14 -11.73 -8.36
N LEU A 5 -14.37 -11.05 -9.20
CA LEU A 5 -13.25 -10.21 -8.78
C LEU A 5 -13.38 -8.81 -9.38
N ILE A 6 -13.52 -7.79 -8.51
CA ILE A 6 -13.69 -6.39 -8.90
C ILE A 6 -12.38 -5.63 -8.68
N GLY A 7 -11.94 -4.87 -9.68
CA GLY A 7 -10.67 -4.15 -9.65
C GLY A 7 -9.55 -5.02 -10.20
N LEU A 8 -9.25 -4.86 -11.49
CA LEU A 8 -8.31 -5.67 -12.26
C LEU A 8 -7.03 -4.91 -12.60
N GLY A 9 -6.69 -3.89 -11.81
CA GLY A 9 -5.37 -3.26 -11.82
C GLY A 9 -4.24 -4.25 -11.51
N LYS A 10 -3.00 -3.77 -11.34
CA LYS A 10 -1.81 -4.63 -11.19
C LYS A 10 -1.98 -5.77 -10.16
N MET A 11 -2.54 -5.48 -8.98
CA MET A 11 -2.76 -6.49 -7.94
C MET A 11 -3.91 -7.43 -8.28
N GLY A 12 -5.12 -6.91 -8.50
CA GLY A 12 -6.29 -7.76 -8.75
C GLY A 12 -6.18 -8.59 -10.04
N GLY A 13 -5.63 -8.02 -11.12
CA GLY A 13 -5.36 -8.78 -12.35
C GLY A 13 -4.41 -9.96 -12.12
N ASN A 14 -3.35 -9.77 -11.33
CA ASN A 14 -2.43 -10.85 -10.96
C ASN A 14 -3.11 -11.91 -10.08
N MET A 15 -3.96 -11.50 -9.14
CA MET A 15 -4.73 -12.43 -8.32
C MET A 15 -5.72 -13.25 -9.16
N ARG A 16 -6.42 -12.61 -10.12
CA ARG A 16 -7.29 -13.30 -11.08
C ARG A 16 -6.53 -14.39 -11.83
N ASP A 17 -5.37 -14.04 -12.38
CA ASP A 17 -4.56 -14.96 -13.17
C ASP A 17 -4.11 -16.16 -12.32
N ARG A 18 -3.67 -15.91 -11.08
CA ARG A 18 -3.27 -16.97 -10.14
C ARG A 18 -4.45 -17.88 -9.79
N LEU A 19 -5.61 -17.31 -9.50
CA LEU A 19 -6.82 -18.08 -9.20
C LEU A 19 -7.28 -18.93 -10.40
N LYS A 20 -7.29 -18.37 -11.61
CA LYS A 20 -7.60 -19.12 -12.83
C LYS A 20 -6.59 -20.25 -13.06
N ALA A 21 -5.30 -20.02 -12.85
CA ALA A 21 -4.26 -21.04 -12.96
C ALA A 21 -4.44 -22.19 -11.94
N ALA A 22 -4.98 -21.89 -10.76
CA ALA A 22 -5.35 -22.89 -9.75
C ALA A 22 -6.69 -23.61 -10.04
N GLY A 23 -7.33 -23.36 -11.19
CA GLY A 23 -8.55 -24.02 -11.62
C GLY A 23 -9.84 -23.43 -11.07
N HIS A 24 -9.81 -22.20 -10.55
CA HIS A 24 -11.01 -21.48 -10.15
C HIS A 24 -11.65 -20.76 -11.33
N ASP A 25 -12.98 -20.69 -11.33
CA ASP A 25 -13.74 -19.95 -12.33
C ASP A 25 -13.92 -18.50 -11.86
N ILE A 26 -13.20 -17.57 -12.48
CA ILE A 26 -13.17 -16.17 -12.04
C ILE A 26 -13.77 -15.28 -13.12
N VAL A 27 -14.82 -14.56 -12.75
CA VAL A 27 -15.41 -13.49 -13.57
C VAL A 27 -14.87 -12.15 -13.08
N GLY A 28 -14.09 -11.46 -13.90
CA GLY A 28 -13.50 -10.17 -13.54
C GLY A 28 -14.36 -8.97 -13.94
N TYR A 29 -14.37 -7.92 -13.12
CA TYR A 29 -14.90 -6.62 -13.48
C TYR A 29 -13.90 -5.48 -13.21
N ASP A 30 -13.71 -4.59 -14.18
CA ASP A 30 -13.00 -3.32 -14.00
C ASP A 30 -13.69 -2.19 -14.77
N ARG A 31 -13.42 -0.93 -14.39
CA ARG A 31 -13.87 0.25 -15.14
C ARG A 31 -13.21 0.33 -16.51
N ASN A 32 -12.01 -0.22 -16.67
CA ASN A 32 -11.38 -0.41 -17.96
C ASN A 32 -11.99 -1.64 -18.66
N PRO A 33 -12.78 -1.45 -19.74
CA PRO A 33 -13.44 -2.55 -20.42
C PRO A 33 -12.45 -3.53 -21.08
N ASP A 34 -11.22 -3.11 -21.39
CA ASP A 34 -10.23 -3.95 -22.10
C ASP A 34 -9.73 -5.14 -21.27
N ILE A 35 -9.87 -5.06 -19.94
CA ILE A 35 -9.41 -6.09 -19.01
C ILE A 35 -10.57 -6.79 -18.28
N SER A 36 -11.81 -6.37 -18.54
CA SER A 36 -13.03 -6.80 -17.84
C SER A 36 -13.74 -7.95 -18.55
N ASP A 37 -14.24 -8.93 -17.79
CA ASP A 37 -15.09 -10.03 -18.30
C ASP A 37 -16.60 -9.66 -18.22
N ALA A 38 -16.95 -8.67 -17.39
CA ALA A 38 -18.30 -8.14 -17.20
C ALA A 38 -18.43 -6.66 -17.59
N THR A 39 -19.62 -6.21 -17.98
CA THR A 39 -19.85 -4.82 -18.41
C THR A 39 -20.10 -3.85 -17.26
N ASP A 40 -20.68 -4.35 -16.17
CA ASP A 40 -20.96 -3.62 -14.94
C ASP A 40 -21.14 -4.60 -13.76
N LEU A 41 -21.40 -4.07 -12.55
CA LEU A 41 -21.59 -4.89 -11.35
C LEU A 41 -22.80 -5.82 -11.42
N ARG A 42 -23.88 -5.42 -12.10
CA ARG A 42 -25.08 -6.26 -12.25
C ARG A 42 -24.81 -7.40 -13.21
N ASP A 43 -24.15 -7.13 -14.34
CA ASP A 43 -23.69 -8.16 -15.28
C ASP A 43 -22.74 -9.15 -14.58
N LEU A 44 -21.79 -8.66 -13.77
CA LEU A 44 -20.91 -9.51 -12.96
C LEU A 44 -21.69 -10.46 -12.06
N VAL A 45 -22.60 -9.94 -11.23
CA VAL A 45 -23.40 -10.75 -10.30
C VAL A 45 -24.28 -11.77 -11.04
N SER A 46 -24.82 -11.40 -12.20
CA SER A 46 -25.66 -12.29 -13.02
C SER A 46 -24.91 -13.49 -13.61
N LYS A 47 -23.58 -13.39 -13.73
CA LYS A 47 -22.70 -14.46 -14.23
C LYS A 47 -22.23 -15.42 -13.12
N LEU A 48 -22.57 -15.14 -11.85
CA LEU A 48 -22.14 -15.94 -10.71
C LEU A 48 -23.28 -16.81 -10.16
N ASP A 49 -22.94 -18.06 -9.84
CA ASP A 49 -23.80 -19.04 -9.19
C ASP A 49 -23.92 -18.79 -7.68
N ALA A 50 -25.14 -18.87 -7.16
CA ALA A 50 -25.41 -18.73 -5.74
C ALA A 50 -25.05 -20.02 -4.93
N PRO A 51 -24.60 -19.90 -3.67
CA PRO A 51 -24.27 -18.65 -3.01
C PRO A 51 -22.96 -18.08 -3.55
N ARG A 52 -22.95 -16.78 -3.83
CA ARG A 52 -21.88 -16.06 -4.53
C ARG A 52 -20.77 -15.65 -3.58
N ALA A 53 -19.58 -15.46 -4.13
CA ALA A 53 -18.47 -14.81 -3.46
C ALA A 53 -17.90 -13.75 -4.41
N VAL A 54 -17.75 -12.52 -3.92
CA VAL A 54 -17.21 -11.39 -4.70
C VAL A 54 -16.05 -10.78 -3.94
N TRP A 55 -14.89 -10.75 -4.56
CA TRP A 55 -13.68 -10.15 -4.02
C TRP A 55 -13.47 -8.75 -4.60
N VAL A 56 -13.28 -7.76 -3.75
CA VAL A 56 -13.08 -6.34 -4.09
C VAL A 56 -11.61 -5.96 -3.91
N MET A 57 -10.97 -5.45 -4.97
CA MET A 57 -9.58 -4.98 -5.07
C MET A 57 -9.52 -3.57 -5.66
N VAL A 58 -10.30 -2.64 -5.11
CA VAL A 58 -10.33 -1.24 -5.54
C VAL A 58 -9.63 -0.32 -4.51
N PRO A 59 -9.32 0.95 -4.86
CA PRO A 59 -8.69 1.87 -3.90
C PRO A 59 -9.56 2.09 -2.66
N ALA A 60 -8.92 2.16 -1.50
CA ALA A 60 -9.58 2.37 -0.22
C ALA A 60 -10.37 3.69 -0.15
N GLY A 61 -11.32 3.76 0.78
CA GLY A 61 -12.21 4.91 0.97
C GLY A 61 -13.46 4.81 0.09
N ASP A 62 -13.90 5.93 -0.47
CA ASP A 62 -15.14 6.03 -1.24
C ASP A 62 -15.26 4.97 -2.36
N PRO A 63 -14.21 4.63 -3.15
CA PRO A 63 -14.35 3.62 -4.20
C PRO A 63 -14.74 2.23 -3.65
N THR A 64 -14.14 1.79 -2.54
CA THR A 64 -14.50 0.54 -1.87
C THR A 64 -15.91 0.64 -1.29
N ARG A 65 -16.23 1.71 -0.55
CA ARG A 65 -17.55 1.90 0.09
C ARG A 65 -18.69 1.89 -0.92
N ASP A 66 -18.54 2.62 -2.02
CA ASP A 66 -19.54 2.69 -3.09
C ASP A 66 -19.72 1.33 -3.78
N THR A 67 -18.62 0.60 -3.99
CA THR A 67 -18.66 -0.74 -4.58
C THR A 67 -19.40 -1.72 -3.66
N ILE A 68 -19.06 -1.75 -2.38
CA ILE A 68 -19.69 -2.63 -1.39
C ILE A 68 -21.18 -2.30 -1.25
N LYS A 69 -21.54 -1.01 -1.18
CA LYS A 69 -22.95 -0.58 -1.15
C LYS A 69 -23.71 -1.04 -2.39
N SER A 70 -23.12 -0.89 -3.58
CA SER A 70 -23.76 -1.33 -4.82
C SER A 70 -23.95 -2.84 -4.86
N LEU A 71 -22.99 -3.61 -4.33
CA LEU A 71 -23.10 -5.06 -4.22
C LEU A 71 -24.17 -5.49 -3.21
N ALA A 72 -24.34 -4.76 -2.11
CA ALA A 72 -25.39 -5.02 -1.11
C ALA A 72 -26.80 -5.01 -1.72
N GLU A 73 -27.04 -4.15 -2.72
CA GLU A 73 -28.31 -4.06 -3.46
C GLU A 73 -28.49 -5.15 -4.53
N LEU A 74 -27.41 -5.86 -4.91
CA LEU A 74 -27.38 -6.81 -6.02
C LEU A 74 -27.25 -8.27 -5.58
N LEU A 75 -26.65 -8.52 -4.42
CA LEU A 75 -26.40 -9.86 -3.88
C LEU A 75 -27.59 -10.37 -3.07
N ASP A 76 -27.68 -11.70 -2.95
CA ASP A 76 -28.74 -12.39 -2.21
C ASP A 76 -28.26 -12.80 -0.79
N GLU A 77 -29.21 -13.19 0.06
CA GLU A 77 -28.91 -13.70 1.41
C GLU A 77 -27.93 -14.90 1.36
N GLY A 78 -26.86 -14.82 2.15
CA GLY A 78 -25.81 -15.84 2.21
C GLY A 78 -24.68 -15.68 1.18
N ASP A 79 -24.76 -14.70 0.29
CA ASP A 79 -23.62 -14.29 -0.54
C ASP A 79 -22.54 -13.62 0.32
N ILE A 80 -21.27 -13.68 -0.11
CA ILE A 80 -20.13 -13.12 0.63
C ILE A 80 -19.42 -12.05 -0.21
N ILE A 81 -19.10 -10.93 0.42
CA ILE A 81 -18.13 -9.95 -0.08
C ILE A 81 -16.83 -10.09 0.70
N VAL A 82 -15.71 -10.16 -0.04
CA VAL A 82 -14.35 -10.05 0.50
C VAL A 82 -13.79 -8.68 0.11
N ASP A 83 -13.46 -7.84 1.08
CA ASP A 83 -12.61 -6.67 0.81
C ASP A 83 -11.15 -7.09 0.96
N GLY A 84 -10.42 -7.19 -0.15
CA GLY A 84 -8.99 -7.50 -0.16
C GLY A 84 -8.09 -6.29 -0.39
N GLY A 85 -8.68 -5.09 -0.41
CA GLY A 85 -7.96 -3.84 -0.61
C GLY A 85 -7.07 -3.46 0.57
N ASN A 86 -6.41 -2.32 0.45
CA ASN A 86 -5.70 -1.69 1.58
C ASN A 86 -6.65 -0.76 2.35
N SER A 87 -7.80 -1.28 2.76
CA SER A 87 -8.84 -0.50 3.45
C SER A 87 -8.44 -0.17 4.89
N LYS A 88 -8.99 0.92 5.43
CA LYS A 88 -8.82 1.25 6.85
C LYS A 88 -9.71 0.33 7.68
N PHE A 89 -9.16 -0.34 8.69
CA PHE A 89 -9.89 -1.32 9.50
C PHE A 89 -11.20 -0.79 10.12
N THR A 90 -11.31 0.52 10.35
CA THR A 90 -12.53 1.15 10.88
C THR A 90 -13.70 1.13 9.89
N ASP A 91 -13.44 0.97 8.60
CA ASP A 91 -14.48 0.88 7.56
C ASP A 91 -15.12 -0.52 7.54
N ASP A 92 -14.39 -1.55 7.98
CA ASP A 92 -14.82 -2.95 7.89
C ASP A 92 -16.07 -3.24 8.71
N GLN A 93 -16.14 -2.75 9.96
CA GLN A 93 -17.32 -2.95 10.80
C GLN A 93 -18.54 -2.21 10.24
N ALA A 94 -18.34 -0.99 9.74
CA ALA A 94 -19.42 -0.22 9.13
C ALA A 94 -19.97 -0.91 7.85
N ASN A 95 -19.09 -1.48 7.04
CA ASN A 95 -19.47 -2.26 5.88
C ASN A 95 -20.21 -3.55 6.28
N ALA A 96 -19.70 -4.28 7.26
CA ALA A 96 -20.33 -5.52 7.74
C ALA A 96 -21.72 -5.28 8.34
N ASP A 97 -21.90 -4.20 9.12
CA ASP A 97 -23.20 -3.85 9.71
C ASP A 97 -24.23 -3.52 8.62
N MET A 98 -23.82 -2.77 7.59
CA MET A 98 -24.67 -2.45 6.44
C MET A 98 -25.04 -3.69 5.61
N LEU A 99 -24.08 -4.58 5.35
CA LEU A 99 -24.30 -5.81 4.59
C LEU A 99 -25.20 -6.79 5.34
N LYS A 100 -25.13 -6.80 6.68
CA LYS A 100 -26.01 -7.62 7.52
C LYS A 100 -27.49 -7.27 7.34
N GLU A 101 -27.83 -6.01 7.08
CA GLU A 101 -29.22 -5.60 6.78
C GLU A 101 -29.76 -6.23 5.48
N HIS A 102 -28.85 -6.65 4.59
CA HIS A 102 -29.15 -7.30 3.31
C HIS A 102 -28.96 -8.82 3.36
N GLY A 103 -28.58 -9.38 4.52
CA GLY A 103 -28.24 -10.80 4.65
C GLY A 103 -26.95 -11.20 3.93
N VAL A 104 -26.11 -10.23 3.54
CA VAL A 104 -24.83 -10.46 2.87
C VAL A 104 -23.73 -10.54 3.92
N GLU A 105 -22.85 -11.52 3.76
CA GLU A 105 -21.75 -11.81 4.65
C GLU A 105 -20.49 -11.02 4.24
N PHE A 106 -19.64 -10.66 5.20
CA PHE A 106 -18.44 -9.87 4.97
C PHE A 106 -17.17 -10.52 5.53
N VAL A 107 -16.08 -10.38 4.78
CA VAL A 107 -14.72 -10.78 5.18
C VAL A 107 -13.76 -9.68 4.76
N ASP A 108 -12.96 -9.17 5.68
CA ASP A 108 -11.80 -8.34 5.36
C ASP A 108 -10.56 -9.22 5.19
N CYS A 109 -9.72 -8.92 4.19
CA CYS A 109 -8.53 -9.70 3.89
C CYS A 109 -7.35 -8.78 3.56
N GLY A 110 -6.44 -8.63 4.51
CA GLY A 110 -5.15 -8.01 4.25
C GLY A 110 -4.28 -8.88 3.33
N VAL A 111 -3.85 -8.31 2.20
CA VAL A 111 -3.02 -9.00 1.18
C VAL A 111 -1.62 -8.39 1.08
N SER A 112 -0.57 -9.19 1.30
CA SER A 112 0.85 -8.79 1.18
C SER A 112 1.59 -9.62 0.13
N GLY A 113 2.66 -9.06 -0.46
CA GLY A 113 3.50 -9.73 -1.49
C GLY A 113 3.67 -8.94 -2.79
N GLY A 114 2.89 -7.87 -2.96
CA GLY A 114 2.99 -6.97 -4.12
C GLY A 114 2.80 -7.68 -5.46
N ILE A 115 3.36 -7.11 -6.53
CA ILE A 115 3.21 -7.65 -7.89
C ILE A 115 3.77 -9.07 -8.06
N TRP A 116 4.73 -9.45 -7.21
CA TRP A 116 5.40 -10.75 -7.23
C TRP A 116 4.55 -11.88 -6.66
N GLY A 117 3.46 -11.56 -5.97
CA GLY A 117 2.56 -12.57 -5.44
C GLY A 117 1.82 -13.38 -6.52
N LYS A 118 1.83 -12.91 -7.78
CA LYS A 118 1.35 -13.72 -8.92
C LYS A 118 2.06 -15.08 -8.96
N ASP A 119 3.38 -15.05 -8.84
CA ASP A 119 4.24 -16.22 -8.96
C ASP A 119 4.50 -16.84 -7.58
N ASN A 120 4.81 -16.01 -6.58
CA ASN A 120 5.26 -16.47 -5.26
C ASN A 120 4.12 -16.70 -4.25
N GLY A 121 2.90 -16.25 -4.56
CA GLY A 121 1.78 -16.20 -3.63
C GLY A 121 1.77 -14.98 -2.72
N TYR A 122 0.66 -14.80 -2.01
CA TYR A 122 0.36 -13.63 -1.18
C TYR A 122 0.23 -14.00 0.28
N GLY A 123 0.86 -13.24 1.19
CA GLY A 123 0.56 -13.35 2.61
C GLY A 123 -0.87 -12.84 2.88
N LEU A 124 -1.70 -13.65 3.52
CA LEU A 124 -3.12 -13.36 3.72
C LEU A 124 -3.47 -13.31 5.21
N MET A 125 -4.07 -12.20 5.66
CA MET A 125 -4.64 -12.07 7.00
C MET A 125 -6.13 -11.78 6.88
N CYS A 126 -6.99 -12.68 7.33
CA CYS A 126 -8.44 -12.53 7.18
C CYS A 126 -9.12 -12.23 8.52
N GLY A 127 -10.09 -11.32 8.50
CA GLY A 127 -11.07 -11.09 9.56
C GLY A 127 -12.47 -11.48 9.09
N GLY A 128 -13.27 -12.04 9.97
CA GLY A 128 -14.66 -12.42 9.68
C GLY A 128 -15.13 -13.67 10.42
N ALA A 129 -16.38 -14.08 10.18
CA ALA A 129 -16.94 -15.28 10.80
C ALA A 129 -16.24 -16.55 10.29
N GLU A 130 -15.96 -17.49 11.20
CA GLU A 130 -15.25 -18.75 10.90
C GLU A 130 -15.87 -19.52 9.72
N LYS A 131 -17.20 -19.64 9.69
CA LYS A 131 -17.94 -20.28 8.58
C LYS A 131 -17.67 -19.66 7.20
N ASN A 132 -17.48 -18.34 7.14
CA ASN A 132 -17.28 -17.60 5.89
C ASN A 132 -15.83 -17.78 5.44
N VAL A 133 -14.89 -17.71 6.38
CA VAL A 133 -13.47 -17.97 6.14
C VAL A 133 -13.27 -19.41 5.67
N GLU A 134 -13.92 -20.39 6.31
CA GLU A 134 -13.88 -21.80 5.93
C GLU A 134 -14.38 -22.00 4.48
N ARG A 135 -15.51 -21.38 4.12
CA ARG A 135 -16.06 -21.43 2.74
C ARG A 135 -15.10 -20.84 1.70
N LEU A 136 -14.33 -19.82 2.07
CA LEU A 136 -13.37 -19.14 1.19
C LEU A 136 -11.98 -19.79 1.17
N MET A 137 -11.72 -20.79 2.01
CA MET A 137 -10.41 -21.46 2.08
C MET A 137 -9.84 -21.92 0.75
N PRO A 138 -10.62 -22.45 -0.23
CA PRO A 138 -10.07 -22.80 -1.54
C PRO A 138 -9.43 -21.61 -2.27
N ILE A 139 -9.97 -20.39 -2.12
CA ILE A 139 -9.41 -19.16 -2.70
C ILE A 139 -8.14 -18.75 -1.97
N PHE A 140 -8.15 -18.80 -0.64
CA PHE A 140 -6.98 -18.47 0.16
C PHE A 140 -5.83 -19.45 -0.08
N ASP A 141 -6.11 -20.75 -0.23
CA ASP A 141 -5.11 -21.77 -0.56
C ASP A 141 -4.50 -21.56 -1.95
N ALA A 142 -5.28 -21.10 -2.94
CA ALA A 142 -4.78 -20.78 -4.26
C ALA A 142 -3.93 -19.50 -4.28
N LEU A 143 -4.25 -18.52 -3.43
CA LEU A 143 -3.55 -17.23 -3.38
C LEU A 143 -2.28 -17.26 -2.54
N ARG A 144 -2.24 -18.01 -1.43
CA ARG A 144 -1.09 -18.04 -0.53
C ARG A 144 0.19 -18.62 -1.18
N PRO A 145 1.37 -18.38 -0.58
CA PRO A 145 2.59 -19.07 -0.97
C PRO A 145 2.47 -20.59 -0.79
N GLU A 146 3.25 -21.31 -1.59
CA GLU A 146 3.46 -22.75 -1.39
C GLU A 146 4.12 -23.02 -0.03
N GLY A 147 3.83 -24.19 0.54
CA GLY A 147 4.34 -24.59 1.86
C GLY A 147 3.22 -24.74 2.90
N PRO A 148 3.58 -24.80 4.20
CA PRO A 148 2.62 -24.86 5.29
C PRO A 148 1.63 -23.69 5.24
N ARG A 149 0.35 -23.96 5.47
CA ARG A 149 -0.71 -22.96 5.30
C ARG A 149 -0.53 -21.82 6.31
N GLU A 150 -0.21 -22.17 7.54
CA GLU A 150 0.01 -21.26 8.67
C GLU A 150 1.16 -20.27 8.46
N GLU A 151 2.04 -20.51 7.49
CA GLU A 151 3.13 -19.60 7.14
C GLU A 151 2.70 -18.54 6.10
N GLY A 152 1.58 -18.75 5.39
CA GLY A 152 1.09 -17.88 4.33
C GLY A 152 -0.33 -17.34 4.51
N PHE A 153 -1.08 -17.89 5.46
CA PHE A 153 -2.46 -17.53 5.74
C PHE A 153 -2.76 -17.59 7.24
N VAL A 154 -3.53 -16.62 7.73
CA VAL A 154 -4.11 -16.65 9.07
C VAL A 154 -5.55 -16.12 9.07
N HIS A 155 -6.43 -16.78 9.82
CA HIS A 155 -7.69 -16.19 10.27
C HIS A 155 -7.39 -15.41 11.56
N ALA A 156 -7.23 -14.10 11.43
CA ALA A 156 -6.74 -13.21 12.48
C ALA A 156 -7.77 -12.91 13.57
N GLY A 157 -9.07 -13.05 13.25
CA GLY A 157 -10.15 -12.82 14.20
C GLY A 157 -11.47 -12.46 13.53
N GLU A 158 -12.28 -11.67 14.23
CA GLU A 158 -13.55 -11.15 13.73
C GLU A 158 -13.34 -10.06 12.65
N VAL A 159 -14.43 -9.49 12.15
CA VAL A 159 -14.38 -8.42 11.14
C VAL A 159 -13.47 -7.28 11.60
N GLY A 160 -12.60 -6.83 10.70
CA GLY A 160 -11.58 -5.80 10.89
C GLY A 160 -10.23 -6.33 11.34
N ALA A 161 -10.14 -7.57 11.84
CA ALA A 161 -8.88 -8.12 12.35
C ALA A 161 -7.83 -8.35 11.26
N GLY A 162 -8.25 -8.71 10.05
CA GLY A 162 -7.36 -8.94 8.90
C GLY A 162 -6.71 -7.66 8.40
N HIS A 163 -7.52 -6.63 8.10
CA HIS A 163 -7.00 -5.32 7.72
C HIS A 163 -6.20 -4.66 8.84
N TYR A 164 -6.58 -4.83 10.11
CA TYR A 164 -5.79 -4.33 11.24
C TYR A 164 -4.41 -5.00 11.31
N ALA A 165 -4.34 -6.33 11.19
CA ALA A 165 -3.07 -7.06 11.15
C ALA A 165 -2.19 -6.60 9.97
N LYS A 166 -2.80 -6.38 8.80
CA LYS A 166 -2.10 -5.88 7.61
C LYS A 166 -1.63 -4.43 7.74
N MET A 167 -2.40 -3.59 8.41
CA MET A 167 -2.00 -2.22 8.75
C MET A 167 -0.70 -2.25 9.58
N VAL A 168 -0.66 -3.06 10.64
CA VAL A 168 0.54 -3.24 11.48
C VAL A 168 1.71 -3.83 10.67
N HIS A 169 1.46 -4.81 9.81
CA HIS A 169 2.47 -5.36 8.90
C HIS A 169 3.15 -4.25 8.06
N ASN A 170 2.37 -3.35 7.45
CA ASN A 170 2.92 -2.23 6.67
C ASN A 170 3.67 -1.23 7.55
N GLY A 171 3.22 -1.01 8.79
CA GLY A 171 3.98 -0.24 9.77
C GLY A 171 5.38 -0.83 10.00
N ILE A 172 5.48 -2.15 10.21
CA ILE A 172 6.78 -2.85 10.36
C ILE A 172 7.64 -2.68 9.10
N GLU A 173 7.05 -2.84 7.91
CA GLU A 173 7.71 -2.64 6.63
C GLU A 173 8.41 -1.26 6.54
N TYR A 174 7.73 -0.21 7.02
CA TYR A 174 8.28 1.16 7.02
C TYR A 174 9.53 1.28 7.86
N GLY A 175 9.52 0.67 9.05
CA GLY A 175 10.66 0.65 9.96
C GLY A 175 11.84 -0.13 9.38
N MET A 176 11.58 -1.31 8.80
CA MET A 176 12.62 -2.13 8.17
C MET A 176 13.30 -1.42 6.99
N MET A 177 12.52 -0.83 6.10
CA MET A 177 13.08 -0.05 4.98
C MET A 177 13.97 1.09 5.48
N HIS A 178 13.54 1.80 6.53
CA HIS A 178 14.32 2.91 7.06
C HIS A 178 15.63 2.45 7.73
N ALA A 179 15.60 1.33 8.45
CA ALA A 179 16.81 0.75 9.04
C ALA A 179 17.84 0.34 7.96
N TYR A 180 17.39 -0.23 6.83
CA TYR A 180 18.30 -0.50 5.71
C TYR A 180 18.83 0.78 5.07
N ALA A 181 18.00 1.81 4.92
CA ALA A 181 18.40 3.10 4.34
C ALA A 181 19.47 3.82 5.19
N GLU A 182 19.30 3.87 6.52
CA GLU A 182 20.30 4.43 7.43
C GLU A 182 21.63 3.67 7.36
N GLY A 183 21.57 2.33 7.29
CA GLY A 183 22.74 1.49 7.12
C GLY A 183 23.43 1.69 5.77
N PHE A 184 22.66 1.84 4.69
CA PHE A 184 23.18 2.16 3.36
C PHE A 184 23.94 3.49 3.36
N GLU A 185 23.34 4.56 3.87
CA GLU A 185 23.95 5.88 3.93
C GLU A 185 25.28 5.87 4.72
N LEU A 186 25.32 5.16 5.86
CA LEU A 186 26.53 5.05 6.66
C LEU A 186 27.66 4.29 5.93
N LEU A 187 27.32 3.25 5.15
CA LEU A 187 28.29 2.50 4.35
C LEU A 187 28.85 3.36 3.21
N GLU A 188 27.98 4.10 2.51
CA GLU A 188 28.39 5.04 1.45
C GLU A 188 29.29 6.16 1.99
N ALA A 189 29.01 6.68 3.18
CA ALA A 189 29.79 7.74 3.81
C ALA A 189 31.21 7.29 4.20
N LYS A 190 31.45 5.98 4.36
CA LYS A 190 32.71 5.48 4.92
C LYS A 190 33.64 4.88 3.87
N ASP A 191 34.76 5.57 3.67
CA ASP A 191 35.80 5.25 2.69
C ASP A 191 36.47 3.87 2.79
N ILE A 192 36.38 3.15 3.92
CA ILE A 192 36.96 1.81 4.04
C ILE A 192 36.11 0.73 3.36
N VAL A 193 34.82 1.00 3.14
CA VAL A 193 33.92 0.09 2.44
C VAL A 193 33.94 0.49 0.97
N LYS A 194 34.40 -0.41 0.10
CA LYS A 194 34.52 -0.14 -1.35
C LYS A 194 33.42 -0.80 -2.18
N ASP A 195 32.70 -1.74 -1.58
CA ASP A 195 31.68 -2.56 -2.24
C ASP A 195 30.43 -2.62 -1.35
N VAL A 196 29.67 -1.51 -1.36
CA VAL A 196 28.43 -1.38 -0.58
C VAL A 196 27.36 -2.34 -1.10
N GLU A 197 27.21 -2.43 -2.42
CA GLU A 197 26.31 -3.39 -3.07
C GLU A 197 26.65 -4.84 -2.67
N GLY A 198 27.93 -5.22 -2.70
CA GLY A 198 28.40 -6.53 -2.28
C GLY A 198 28.13 -6.84 -0.81
N CYS A 199 28.15 -5.82 0.07
CA CYS A 199 27.71 -5.99 1.46
C CYS A 199 26.23 -6.34 1.57
N PHE A 200 25.34 -5.59 0.90
CA PHE A 200 23.91 -5.89 0.87
C PHE A 200 23.63 -7.28 0.28
N ARG A 201 24.32 -7.63 -0.82
CA ARG A 201 24.23 -8.96 -1.45
C ARG A 201 24.70 -10.08 -0.51
N ALA A 202 25.79 -9.87 0.24
CA ALA A 202 26.29 -10.84 1.20
C ALA A 202 25.30 -11.05 2.36
N TRP A 203 24.52 -10.03 2.72
CA TRP A 203 23.55 -10.13 3.81
C TRP A 203 22.32 -10.98 3.47
N SER A 204 21.97 -11.11 2.19
CA SER A 204 20.84 -11.96 1.75
C SER A 204 20.98 -13.43 2.12
N ARG A 205 22.18 -13.92 2.49
CA ARG A 205 22.40 -15.32 2.89
C ARG A 205 23.19 -15.45 4.18
N GLY A 206 22.70 -16.29 5.09
CA GLY A 206 23.40 -16.66 6.32
C GLY A 206 23.44 -15.58 7.42
N THR A 207 23.12 -14.32 7.10
CA THR A 207 23.06 -13.26 8.10
C THR A 207 21.70 -13.16 8.79
N VAL A 208 21.66 -12.41 9.90
CA VAL A 208 20.47 -12.23 10.74
C VAL A 208 19.46 -11.28 10.10
N VAL A 209 19.91 -10.28 9.34
CA VAL A 209 19.06 -9.23 8.78
C VAL A 209 18.45 -9.58 7.42
N ARG A 210 18.47 -10.86 7.03
CA ARG A 210 17.89 -11.31 5.76
C ARG A 210 16.37 -11.08 5.72
N SER A 211 15.87 -10.61 4.60
CA SER A 211 14.43 -10.42 4.36
C SER A 211 14.17 -10.25 2.85
N TRP A 212 12.91 -10.36 2.43
CA TRP A 212 12.55 -10.06 1.04
C TRP A 212 12.80 -8.58 0.69
N LEU A 213 12.60 -7.65 1.63
CA LEU A 213 12.94 -6.24 1.45
C LEU A 213 14.44 -6.03 1.18
N LEU A 214 15.30 -6.81 1.84
CA LEU A 214 16.74 -6.79 1.57
C LEU A 214 17.04 -7.27 0.14
N ASP A 215 16.38 -8.32 -0.33
CA ASP A 215 16.56 -8.82 -1.70
C ASP A 215 16.09 -7.79 -2.74
N LEU A 216 15.01 -7.05 -2.45
CA LEU A 216 14.57 -5.92 -3.28
C LEU A 216 15.56 -4.76 -3.28
N MET A 217 16.18 -4.46 -2.13
CA MET A 217 17.25 -3.45 -2.06
C MET A 217 18.48 -3.86 -2.88
N VAL A 218 18.89 -5.14 -2.81
CA VAL A 218 19.98 -5.68 -3.64
C VAL A 218 19.65 -5.49 -5.12
N LYS A 219 18.44 -5.87 -5.54
CA LYS A 219 17.99 -5.68 -6.92
C LYS A 219 18.04 -4.20 -7.34
N ALA A 220 17.60 -3.28 -6.49
CA ALA A 220 17.64 -1.85 -6.78
C ALA A 220 19.08 -1.34 -6.96
N LEU A 221 20.03 -1.82 -6.14
CA LEU A 221 21.45 -1.44 -6.25
C LEU A 221 22.11 -2.05 -7.50
N GLU A 222 21.72 -3.26 -7.91
CA GLU A 222 22.19 -3.86 -9.17
C GLU A 222 21.71 -3.08 -10.40
N GLU A 223 20.46 -2.61 -10.36
CA GLU A 223 19.87 -1.81 -11.45
C GLU A 223 20.42 -0.38 -11.46
N THR A 224 20.62 0.22 -10.29
CA THR A 224 21.10 1.60 -10.11
C THR A 224 22.15 1.66 -8.99
N PRO A 225 23.44 1.44 -9.32
CA PRO A 225 24.53 1.53 -8.36
C PRO A 225 24.54 2.89 -7.66
N HIS A 226 24.79 2.89 -6.35
CA HIS A 226 24.73 4.08 -5.48
C HIS A 226 23.41 4.86 -5.52
N LEU A 227 22.36 4.30 -6.11
CA LEU A 227 21.04 4.93 -6.30
C LEU A 227 21.13 6.28 -7.05
N GLU A 228 22.10 6.43 -7.95
CA GLU A 228 22.29 7.67 -8.70
C GLU A 228 21.03 8.06 -9.51
N GLY A 229 20.56 9.30 -9.32
CA GLY A 229 19.40 9.83 -10.03
C GLY A 229 18.04 9.48 -9.41
N ILE A 230 17.99 8.66 -8.37
CA ILE A 230 16.78 8.40 -7.59
C ILE A 230 16.54 9.58 -6.64
N SER A 231 15.32 10.14 -6.65
CA SER A 231 14.94 11.21 -5.71
C SER A 231 14.72 10.66 -4.30
N GLU A 232 15.03 11.48 -3.30
CA GLU A 232 14.75 11.28 -1.88
C GLU A 232 13.24 11.34 -1.54
N TYR A 233 12.41 11.83 -2.46
CA TYR A 233 10.99 11.95 -2.26
C TYR A 233 10.35 10.57 -2.04
N SER A 234 9.69 10.39 -0.90
CA SER A 234 9.05 9.12 -0.55
C SER A 234 7.61 9.35 -0.12
N THR A 235 6.67 8.73 -0.85
CA THR A 235 5.25 8.72 -0.48
C THR A 235 5.00 7.81 0.72
N ASP A 236 3.88 8.05 1.40
CA ASP A 236 3.35 7.14 2.40
C ASP A 236 1.95 6.71 1.97
N SER A 237 1.56 5.52 2.38
CA SER A 237 0.22 4.98 2.23
C SER A 237 -0.55 5.16 3.55
N GLY A 238 -1.87 5.01 3.50
CA GLY A 238 -2.73 5.22 4.66
C GLY A 238 -2.33 4.35 5.86
N GLU A 239 -1.93 3.11 5.62
CA GLU A 239 -1.62 2.11 6.64
C GLU A 239 -0.46 2.50 7.56
N GLY A 240 0.56 3.17 7.01
CA GLY A 240 1.68 3.70 7.80
C GLY A 240 1.21 4.79 8.78
N ARG A 241 0.29 5.66 8.34
CA ARG A 241 -0.32 6.69 9.21
C ARG A 241 -1.26 6.07 10.24
N TRP A 242 -2.18 5.23 9.79
CA TRP A 242 -3.20 4.62 10.65
C TRP A 242 -2.58 3.76 11.75
N THR A 243 -1.44 3.11 11.48
CA THR A 243 -0.68 2.38 12.51
C THR A 243 -0.28 3.29 13.67
N LEU A 244 0.24 4.48 13.39
CA LEU A 244 0.66 5.42 14.44
C LEU A 244 -0.52 6.16 15.07
N GLU A 245 -1.57 6.48 14.30
CA GLU A 245 -2.82 7.00 14.85
C GLU A 245 -3.35 6.03 15.92
N GLU A 246 -3.37 4.74 15.60
CA GLU A 246 -3.88 3.72 16.49
C GLU A 246 -2.97 3.47 17.69
N ALA A 247 -1.65 3.52 17.48
CA ALA A 247 -0.69 3.49 18.57
C ALA A 247 -0.93 4.60 19.59
N ILE A 248 -1.23 5.81 19.12
CA ILE A 248 -1.56 6.96 19.98
C ILE A 248 -2.88 6.71 20.71
N ASN A 249 -3.93 6.27 20.00
CA ASN A 249 -5.24 5.99 20.60
C ASN A 249 -5.16 4.94 21.73
N LEU A 250 -4.31 3.94 21.55
CA LEU A 250 -4.11 2.84 22.50
C LEU A 250 -2.99 3.11 23.51
N ALA A 251 -2.32 4.27 23.44
CA ALA A 251 -1.14 4.60 24.24
C ALA A 251 0.01 3.56 24.14
N VAL A 252 0.22 2.98 22.96
CA VAL A 252 1.28 2.02 22.65
C VAL A 252 2.51 2.74 22.09
N PRO A 253 3.71 2.59 22.68
CA PRO A 253 4.91 3.27 22.21
C PRO A 253 5.43 2.70 20.88
N MET A 254 5.60 3.54 19.86
CA MET A 254 6.12 3.16 18.54
C MET A 254 7.25 4.08 18.03
N PRO A 255 8.35 4.26 18.78
CA PRO A 255 9.41 5.23 18.43
C PRO A 255 10.08 4.94 17.07
N VAL A 256 10.31 3.66 16.74
CA VAL A 256 10.93 3.27 15.47
C VAL A 256 10.04 3.62 14.28
N LEU A 257 8.77 3.21 14.33
CA LEU A 257 7.83 3.44 13.24
C LEU A 257 7.47 4.92 13.10
N ALA A 258 7.40 5.66 14.22
CA ALA A 258 7.21 7.10 14.22
C ALA A 258 8.36 7.83 13.52
N SER A 259 9.61 7.45 13.83
CA SER A 259 10.79 8.02 13.18
C SER A 259 10.79 7.74 11.69
N ALA A 260 10.49 6.49 11.29
CA ALA A 260 10.41 6.10 9.88
C ALA A 260 9.31 6.88 9.12
N LEU A 261 8.14 7.12 9.71
CA LEU A 261 7.09 7.90 9.06
C LEU A 261 7.49 9.38 8.95
N PHE A 262 8.04 9.97 10.00
CA PHE A 262 8.45 11.38 9.99
C PHE A 262 9.61 11.65 9.03
N ALA A 263 10.52 10.70 8.84
CA ALA A 263 11.56 10.81 7.81
C ALA A 263 10.96 11.00 6.40
N ARG A 264 9.86 10.32 6.09
CA ARG A 264 9.13 10.49 4.81
C ARG A 264 8.46 11.85 4.72
N PHE A 265 8.00 12.43 5.83
CA PHE A 265 7.44 13.78 5.81
C PHE A 265 8.53 14.82 5.57
N THR A 266 9.70 14.63 6.18
CA THR A 266 10.87 15.46 5.95
C THR A 266 11.31 15.41 4.50
N SER A 267 11.31 14.23 3.85
CA SER A 267 11.77 14.10 2.46
C SER A 267 10.90 14.80 1.40
N ARG A 268 9.75 15.35 1.81
CA ARG A 268 8.86 16.15 0.96
C ARG A 268 9.04 17.66 1.14
N GLN A 269 9.86 18.07 2.10
CA GLN A 269 10.10 19.47 2.38
C GLN A 269 11.33 19.94 1.60
N GLU A 270 11.14 20.80 0.60
CA GLU A 270 12.26 21.45 -0.10
C GLU A 270 13.07 22.36 0.85
N ASN A 271 12.38 22.94 1.84
CA ASN A 271 12.93 23.77 2.90
C ASN A 271 12.09 23.59 4.17
N SER A 272 12.74 23.19 5.27
CA SER A 272 12.04 22.84 6.51
C SER A 272 11.76 24.06 7.39
N PRO A 273 10.48 24.42 7.65
CA PRO A 273 10.14 25.52 8.55
C PRO A 273 10.63 25.30 9.98
N GLN A 274 10.68 24.03 10.42
CA GLN A 274 11.19 23.65 11.74
C GLN A 274 12.69 23.98 11.86
N MET A 275 13.47 23.64 10.84
CA MET A 275 14.90 23.95 10.81
C MET A 275 15.18 25.44 10.64
N GLN A 276 14.34 26.17 9.88
CA GLN A 276 14.41 27.63 9.81
C GLN A 276 14.20 28.29 11.19
N ALA A 277 13.20 27.85 11.94
CA ALA A 277 12.96 28.35 13.29
C ALA A 277 14.14 28.05 14.22
N ILE A 278 14.72 26.84 14.15
CA ILE A 278 15.92 26.47 14.91
C ILE A 278 17.11 27.38 14.55
N ALA A 279 17.37 27.60 13.26
CA ALA A 279 18.44 28.47 12.80
C ALA A 279 18.25 29.91 13.30
N ALA A 280 17.04 30.46 13.16
CA ALA A 280 16.70 31.80 13.63
C ALA A 280 16.88 31.93 15.15
N LEU A 281 16.40 30.96 15.94
CA LEU A 281 16.58 30.95 17.39
C LEU A 281 18.05 30.94 17.77
N ARG A 282 18.86 30.06 17.17
CA ARG A 282 20.32 30.01 17.40
C ARG A 282 21.00 31.34 17.11
N GLY A 283 20.56 32.05 16.07
CA GLY A 283 21.01 33.41 15.80
C GLY A 283 20.61 34.40 16.90
N GLN A 284 19.34 34.40 17.32
CA GLN A 284 18.81 35.35 18.28
C GLN A 284 19.39 35.18 19.70
N PHE A 285 19.40 33.95 20.25
CA PHE A 285 19.88 33.76 21.63
C PHE A 285 21.39 33.56 21.73
N GLY A 286 22.00 32.95 20.71
CA GLY A 286 23.41 32.50 20.75
C GLY A 286 24.35 33.32 19.88
N GLY A 287 23.85 34.24 19.05
CA GLY A 287 24.66 35.02 18.11
C GLY A 287 25.30 34.16 17.01
N HIS A 288 24.80 32.94 16.77
CA HIS A 288 25.29 32.09 15.68
C HIS A 288 24.95 32.70 14.32
N GLU A 289 25.84 32.51 13.34
CA GLU A 289 25.55 32.87 11.96
C GLU A 289 24.32 32.10 11.43
N VAL A 290 23.40 32.84 10.79
CA VAL A 290 22.19 32.31 10.16
C VAL A 290 22.34 32.45 8.66
N MET A 291 22.57 31.32 7.99
CA MET A 291 22.70 31.25 6.54
C MET A 291 21.39 31.63 5.85
N GLN A 292 21.46 32.41 4.76
CA GLN A 292 20.34 32.59 3.83
C GLN A 292 20.42 31.55 2.70
N PHE A 293 19.34 31.40 1.94
CA PHE A 293 19.33 30.56 0.76
C PHE A 293 20.44 30.97 -0.22
N GLY A 294 21.26 30.00 -0.63
CA GLY A 294 22.38 30.23 -1.54
C GLY A 294 23.70 30.58 -0.86
N ASP A 295 23.71 30.82 0.45
CA ASP A 295 24.94 30.96 1.23
C ASP A 295 25.54 29.59 1.60
N GLU A 296 24.81 28.48 1.37
CA GLU A 296 25.17 27.16 1.88
C GLU A 296 26.36 26.53 1.11
N PRO A 297 27.47 26.16 1.78
CA PRO A 297 28.66 25.61 1.10
C PRO A 297 28.47 24.17 0.57
N TYR A 298 27.41 23.46 1.01
CA TYR A 298 27.22 22.03 0.75
C TYR A 298 26.09 21.71 -0.25
N ARG A 299 25.20 22.67 -0.52
CA ARG A 299 24.17 22.51 -1.55
C ARG A 299 24.81 22.88 -2.89
N LYS A 300 25.61 21.97 -3.47
CA LYS A 300 25.96 22.10 -4.90
C LYS A 300 24.64 22.26 -5.64
N ALA A 301 24.52 23.32 -6.44
CA ALA A 301 23.37 23.57 -7.30
C ALA A 301 22.91 22.23 -7.90
N ALA A 302 21.62 21.90 -7.76
CA ALA A 302 21.04 20.73 -8.40
C ALA A 302 21.56 20.69 -9.85
N LYS A 303 22.24 19.60 -10.23
CA LYS A 303 22.74 19.47 -11.60
C LYS A 303 21.52 19.59 -12.52
N GLU A 304 21.56 20.51 -13.48
CA GLU A 304 20.57 20.55 -14.57
C GLU A 304 20.46 19.13 -15.16
N GLY A 305 19.27 18.53 -15.10
CA GLY A 305 19.02 17.19 -15.60
C GLY A 305 18.94 16.06 -14.55
N GLN A 306 18.71 16.34 -13.26
CA GLN A 306 18.17 15.32 -12.36
C GLN A 306 16.74 14.94 -12.80
N ALA A 307 16.72 13.86 -13.62
CA ALA A 307 15.65 13.00 -14.08
C ALA A 307 14.22 13.57 -14.13
N GLU A 308 13.68 13.62 -15.36
CA GLU A 308 12.25 13.67 -15.63
C GLU A 308 11.52 12.60 -14.82
N VAL A 309 10.39 13.01 -14.26
CA VAL A 309 9.46 12.21 -13.47
C VAL A 309 9.13 10.93 -14.22
N SER A 310 9.21 9.77 -13.55
CA SER A 310 8.70 8.52 -14.07
C SER A 310 7.25 8.71 -14.59
N PRO A 311 6.89 8.18 -15.78
CA PRO A 311 5.59 8.40 -16.43
C PRO A 311 4.36 7.88 -15.65
N ALA A 312 4.56 7.38 -14.43
CA ALA A 312 3.48 7.13 -13.47
C ALA A 312 2.93 8.41 -12.80
N ALA A 313 3.44 9.60 -13.16
CA ALA A 313 3.02 10.89 -12.60
C ALA A 313 2.89 12.01 -13.65
N GLU A 314 2.30 11.73 -14.82
CA GLU A 314 1.90 12.82 -15.73
C GLU A 314 0.70 13.62 -15.18
N LYS A 315 0.75 14.94 -15.37
CA LYS A 315 -0.36 15.86 -15.10
C LYS A 315 -1.53 15.53 -16.03
N LYS A 316 -2.75 15.49 -15.48
CA LYS A 316 -3.99 15.61 -16.28
C LYS A 316 -3.88 16.87 -17.14
N ASP A 317 -4.00 16.69 -18.45
CA ASP A 317 -4.26 17.77 -19.38
C ASP A 317 -5.62 18.40 -19.01
N THR A 318 -5.59 19.64 -18.52
CA THR A 318 -6.79 20.45 -18.32
C THR A 318 -6.78 21.62 -19.29
N SER A 319 -6.54 21.37 -20.58
CA SER A 319 -6.99 22.31 -21.60
C SER A 319 -8.52 22.21 -21.72
N GLY A 320 -9.26 23.09 -21.05
CA GLY A 320 -10.65 23.36 -21.44
C GLY A 320 -11.70 23.66 -20.39
N GLU A 321 -11.41 23.72 -19.09
CA GLU A 321 -12.46 23.98 -18.08
C GLU A 321 -12.29 25.33 -17.39
N ALA A 322 -13.19 26.26 -17.75
CA ALA A 322 -13.35 27.54 -17.09
C ALA A 322 -13.76 27.35 -15.62
N THR A 323 -13.13 28.09 -14.73
CA THR A 323 -13.37 28.05 -13.29
C THR A 323 -14.80 28.52 -12.96
N PRO A 324 -15.62 27.75 -12.21
CA PRO A 324 -16.88 28.25 -11.69
C PRO A 324 -16.59 29.25 -10.56
N GLY A 325 -16.87 30.54 -10.79
CA GLY A 325 -16.70 31.57 -9.75
C GLY A 325 -16.43 33.00 -10.23
N ALA A 326 -16.20 33.22 -11.53
CA ALA A 326 -16.15 34.58 -12.08
C ALA A 326 -17.54 35.23 -12.03
N LYS A 327 -17.73 36.16 -11.09
CA LYS A 327 -18.96 36.97 -10.94
C LYS A 327 -19.29 37.69 -12.25
N LYS A 328 -20.56 37.58 -12.68
CA LYS A 328 -21.17 38.49 -13.66
C LYS A 328 -21.24 39.91 -13.07
N SER A 329 -20.81 40.90 -13.82
CA SER A 329 -21.20 42.31 -13.63
C SER A 329 -21.95 42.76 -14.88
N ASP A 330 -23.14 43.32 -14.66
CA ASP A 330 -24.11 43.76 -15.66
C ASP A 330 -23.62 44.89 -16.57
N ASN A 331 -23.88 44.74 -17.88
CA ASN A 331 -24.56 45.71 -18.74
C ASN A 331 -24.85 45.09 -20.12
#